data_AF-A0A953JTJ1-F1
#
_entry.id   AF-A0A953JTJ1-F1
#
_cell.length_a   1.000
_cell.length_b   1.000
_cell.length_c   1.000
_cell.angle_alpha   90.00
_cell.angle_beta   90.00
_cell.angle_gamma   90.00
#
_symmetry.space_group_name_H-M   'P 1'
#
loop_
_entity.id
_entity.type
_entity.pdbx_description
1 polymer ?
#
loop_
_entity_poly.entity_id
_entity_poly.type
_entity_poly.pdbx_seq_one_letter_code
_entity_poly.pdbx_strand_id
1 'polypeptide(L)'
;MRRPVESGQYTSIEFTNRLADWGLAGSYGSVGDCWDNAAMESFWATLKKELRHIHGPLEQFTRSELRTILFDYIEVFYNRSRHQQGLGDRTPAETYAASRAA
;
A
#
# COMPACT_ATOMS: atom_id res chain seq x y z
N MET A 1 -16.16 24.59 10.26
CA MET A 1 -15.31 23.55 9.62
C MET A 1 -16.07 22.23 9.66
N ARG A 2 -16.38 21.62 8.51
CA ARG A 2 -16.89 20.24 8.49
C ARG A 2 -15.73 19.31 8.85
N ARG A 3 -15.92 18.40 9.80
CA ARG A 3 -14.99 17.29 10.03
C ARG A 3 -14.84 16.52 8.71
N PRO A 4 -13.62 16.11 8.31
CA PRO A 4 -13.44 15.18 7.21
C PRO A 4 -14.32 13.95 7.43
N VAL A 5 -14.89 13.40 6.36
CA VAL A 5 -15.55 12.10 6.43
C VAL A 5 -14.48 11.08 6.81
N GLU A 6 -14.51 10.59 8.05
CA GLU A 6 -13.72 9.43 8.42
C GLU A 6 -14.29 8.23 7.65
N SER A 7 -13.47 7.62 6.79
CA SER A 7 -13.86 6.40 6.08
C SER A 7 -14.00 5.28 7.10
N GLY A 8 -15.20 5.09 7.66
CA GLY A 8 -15.53 4.02 8.61
C GLY A 8 -15.57 2.62 7.99
N GLN A 9 -15.00 2.43 6.80
CA GLN A 9 -14.98 1.12 6.14
C GLN A 9 -14.17 0.11 6.96
N TYR A 10 -13.01 0.52 7.47
CA TYR A 10 -12.13 -0.32 8.29
C TYR A 10 -12.63 -0.49 9.74
N THR A 11 -13.54 0.36 10.21
CA THR A 11 -14.20 0.23 11.53
C THR A 11 -15.63 -0.26 11.42
N SER A 12 -16.07 -0.66 10.22
CA SER A 12 -17.42 -1.15 9.99
C SER A 12 -17.63 -2.50 10.67
N ILE A 13 -18.89 -2.78 11.03
CA ILE A 13 -19.30 -4.07 11.61
C ILE A 13 -18.95 -5.21 10.65
N GLU A 14 -19.22 -5.04 9.36
CA GLU A 14 -18.94 -6.07 8.34
C GLU A 14 -17.44 -6.41 8.29
N PHE A 15 -16.57 -5.41 8.26
CA PHE A 15 -15.12 -5.63 8.24
C PHE A 15 -14.62 -6.27 9.54
N THR A 16 -15.12 -5.82 10.69
CA THR A 16 -14.70 -6.34 12.01
C THR A 16 -15.16 -7.79 12.21
N ASN A 17 -16.38 -8.12 11.80
CA ASN A 17 -16.88 -9.50 11.81
C ASN A 17 -16.02 -10.40 10.93
N ARG A 18 -15.64 -9.91 9.73
CA ARG A 18 -14.77 -10.67 8.83
C ARG A 18 -13.39 -10.93 9.44
N LEU A 19 -12.83 -10.00 10.22
CA LEU A 19 -11.58 -10.27 10.94
C LEU A 19 -11.77 -11.33 12.02
N ALA A 20 -12.87 -11.25 12.79
CA ALA A 20 -13.19 -12.22 13.82
C ALA A 20 -13.37 -13.64 13.27
N ASP A 21 -14.04 -13.78 12.12
CA ASP A 21 -14.23 -15.06 11.42
C ASP A 21 -12.89 -15.75 11.09
N TRP A 22 -11.83 -14.97 10.87
CA TRP A 22 -10.49 -15.46 10.52
C TRP A 22 -9.53 -15.48 11.71
N GLY A 23 -10.00 -15.15 12.92
CA GLY A 23 -9.18 -15.07 14.13
C GLY A 23 -8.13 -13.95 14.09
N LEU A 24 -8.36 -12.90 13.30
CA LEU A 24 -7.44 -11.77 13.16
C LEU A 24 -7.84 -10.62 14.10
N ALA A 25 -6.86 -10.02 14.76
CA ALA A 25 -7.06 -8.81 15.54
C ALA A 25 -6.92 -7.58 14.64
N GLY A 26 -7.92 -6.69 14.66
CA GLY A 26 -7.83 -5.39 14.00
C GLY A 26 -6.89 -4.46 14.77
N SER A 27 -5.78 -4.07 14.16
CA SER A 27 -4.86 -3.08 14.70
C SER A 27 -5.15 -1.72 14.08
N TYR A 28 -6.11 -1.00 14.67
CA TYR A 28 -6.39 0.38 14.33
C TYR A 28 -5.72 1.23 15.42
N GLY A 29 -4.59 1.87 15.11
CA GLY A 29 -3.86 2.69 16.08
C GLY A 29 -4.74 3.73 16.79
N SER A 30 -4.24 4.34 17.87
CA SER A 30 -4.98 5.41 18.56
C SER A 30 -5.32 6.56 17.61
N VAL A 31 -6.42 7.25 17.88
CA VAL A 31 -6.78 8.47 17.15
C VAL A 31 -5.66 9.49 17.28
N GLY A 32 -5.01 9.84 16.16
CA GLY A 32 -3.94 10.83 16.10
C GLY A 32 -2.53 10.25 15.96
N ASP A 33 -2.35 8.94 16.03
CA ASP A 33 -1.04 8.31 15.78
C ASP A 33 -0.85 8.01 14.29
N CYS A 34 0.08 8.72 13.65
CA CYS A 34 0.32 8.62 12.21
C CYS A 34 1.37 7.58 11.81
N TRP A 35 1.99 6.89 12.78
CA TRP A 35 3.15 6.04 12.57
C TRP A 35 2.92 4.94 11.54
N ASP A 36 1.80 4.21 11.65
CA ASP A 36 1.46 3.11 10.74
C ASP A 36 1.08 3.63 9.34
N ASN A 37 0.45 4.80 9.28
CA ASN A 37 -0.01 5.37 8.03
C ASN A 37 1.13 6.07 7.26
N ALA A 38 2.15 6.61 7.94
CA ALA A 38 3.24 7.36 7.32
C ALA A 38 4.00 6.54 6.27
N ALA A 39 4.24 5.25 6.53
CA ALA A 39 4.89 4.35 5.58
C ALA A 39 4.03 4.15 4.32
N MET A 40 2.72 3.94 4.50
CA MET A 40 1.78 3.77 3.40
C MET A 40 1.59 5.05 2.59
N GLU A 41 1.51 6.21 3.25
CA GLU A 41 1.46 7.52 2.57
C GLU A 41 2.69 7.76 1.70
N SER A 42 3.88 7.46 2.23
CA SER A 42 5.14 7.57 1.50
C SER A 42 5.18 6.65 0.28
N PHE A 43 4.69 5.42 0.41
CA PHE A 43 4.53 4.50 -0.71
C PHE A 43 3.59 5.06 -1.79
N TRP A 44 2.38 5.49 -1.41
CA TRP A 44 1.40 6.00 -2.37
C TRP A 44 1.84 7.28 -3.08
N ALA A 45 2.56 8.16 -2.38
CA ALA A 45 3.14 9.35 -2.98
C ALA A 45 4.20 8.97 -4.03
N THR A 46 5.07 8.03 -3.70
CA THR A 46 6.13 7.54 -4.59
C THR A 46 5.54 6.87 -5.84
N LEU A 47 4.59 5.94 -5.64
CA LEU A 47 3.92 5.22 -6.71
C LEU A 47 3.26 6.19 -7.70
N LYS A 48 2.47 7.15 -7.22
CA LYS A 48 1.77 8.10 -8.11
C LYS A 48 2.74 8.99 -8.87
N LYS A 49 3.82 9.42 -8.23
CA LYS A 49 4.86 10.25 -8.86
C LYS A 49 5.58 9.48 -9.97
N GLU A 50 5.99 8.25 -9.71
CA GLU A 50 6.71 7.42 -10.67
C GLU A 50 5.80 6.99 -11.82
N LEU A 51 4.56 6.56 -11.55
CA LEU A 51 3.60 6.23 -12.61
C LEU A 51 3.31 7.42 -13.54
N ARG A 52 3.15 8.63 -12.98
CA ARG A 52 2.97 9.84 -13.80
C ARG A 52 4.23 10.17 -14.63
N HIS A 53 5.42 9.89 -14.09
CA HIS A 53 6.67 10.09 -14.82
C HIS A 53 6.83 9.10 -15.99
N ILE A 54 6.48 7.83 -15.78
CA ILE A 54 6.64 6.76 -16.78
C ILE A 54 5.55 6.82 -17.85
N HIS A 55 4.28 7.00 -17.45
CA HIS A 55 3.12 6.87 -18.35
C HIS A 55 2.47 8.21 -18.74
N GLY A 56 2.89 9.33 -18.15
CA GLY A 56 2.24 10.63 -18.34
C GLY A 56 0.96 10.80 -17.51
N PRO A 57 0.03 11.69 -17.93
CA PRO A 57 -1.21 11.93 -17.19
C PRO A 57 -2.05 10.65 -17.01
N LEU A 58 -2.27 10.24 -15.75
CA LEU A 58 -2.97 8.99 -15.45
C LEU A 58 -4.46 9.05 -15.77
N GLU A 59 -5.01 10.24 -15.89
CA GLU A 59 -6.42 10.52 -16.19
C GLU A 59 -6.83 10.08 -17.60
N GLN A 60 -5.85 9.82 -18.48
CA GLN A 60 -6.09 9.34 -19.85
C GLN A 60 -6.41 7.84 -19.92
N PHE A 61 -6.14 7.08 -18.86
CA PHE A 61 -6.33 5.64 -18.83
C PHE A 61 -7.68 5.27 -18.23
N THR A 62 -8.28 4.21 -18.76
CA THR A 62 -9.46 3.57 -18.16
C THR A 62 -9.12 2.89 -16.84
N ARG A 63 -10.14 2.61 -16.03
CA ARG A 63 -9.98 1.85 -14.77
C ARG A 63 -9.35 0.48 -15.00
N SER A 64 -9.67 -0.18 -16.12
CA SER A 64 -9.11 -1.50 -16.46
C SER A 64 -7.62 -1.41 -16.74
N GLU A 65 -7.20 -0.43 -17.54
CA GLU A 65 -5.79 -0.20 -17.86
C GLU A 65 -4.98 0.19 -16.62
N LEU A 66 -5.52 1.10 -15.79
CA LEU A 66 -4.88 1.46 -14.52
C LEU A 66 -4.71 0.26 -13.60
N ARG A 67 -5.65 -0.70 -13.60
CA ARG A 67 -5.51 -1.91 -12.79
C ARG A 67 -4.31 -2.75 -13.25
N THR A 68 -4.10 -2.88 -14.55
CA THR A 68 -2.95 -3.59 -15.13
C THR A 68 -1.64 -2.84 -14.82
N ILE A 69 -1.61 -1.52 -15.02
CA ILE A 69 -0.44 -0.68 -14.73
C ILE A 69 -0.05 -0.78 -13.24
N LEU A 70 -1.03 -0.69 -12.34
CA LEU A 70 -0.81 -0.82 -10.90
C LEU A 70 -0.28 -2.20 -10.53
N PHE A 71 -0.85 -3.26 -11.11
CA PHE A 71 -0.38 -4.62 -10.88
C PHE A 71 1.07 -4.80 -11.31
N ASP A 72 1.42 -4.37 -12.52
CA ASP A 72 2.78 -4.46 -13.05
C ASP A 72 3.77 -3.65 -12.18
N TYR A 73 3.41 -2.41 -11.85
CA TYR A 73 4.25 -1.57 -11.00
C TYR A 73 4.49 -2.18 -9.62
N ILE A 74 3.46 -2.72 -8.96
CA ILE A 74 3.59 -3.26 -7.60
C ILE A 74 4.30 -4.62 -7.61
N GLU A 75 3.79 -5.56 -8.40
CA GLU A 75 4.20 -6.97 -8.32
C GLU A 75 5.50 -7.27 -9.07
N VAL A 76 5.75 -6.58 -10.18
CA VAL A 76 6.91 -6.84 -11.05
C VAL A 76 8.02 -5.84 -10.72
N PHE A 77 7.72 -4.55 -10.76
CA PHE A 77 8.75 -3.54 -10.55
C PHE A 77 9.09 -3.33 -9.07
N TYR A 78 8.15 -2.83 -8.27
CA TYR A 78 8.40 -2.38 -6.91
C TYR A 78 8.85 -3.52 -5.99
N ASN A 79 8.14 -4.65 -6.01
CA ASN A 79 8.45 -5.77 -5.12
C ASN A 79 9.67 -6.58 -5.57
N ARG A 80 9.88 -6.78 -6.87
CA ARG A 80 10.86 -7.78 -7.38
C ARG A 80 12.06 -7.19 -8.12
N SER A 81 11.99 -5.94 -8.57
CA SER A 81 13.04 -5.34 -9.39
C SER A 81 13.66 -4.09 -8.76
N ARG A 82 12.93 -3.39 -7.89
CA ARG A 82 13.40 -2.15 -7.27
C ARG A 82 14.28 -2.44 -6.05
N HIS A 83 15.58 -2.24 -6.20
CA HIS A 83 16.51 -2.20 -5.07
C HIS A 83 16.28 -0.94 -4.23
N GLN A 84 16.24 -1.10 -2.91
CA GLN A 84 16.01 -0.02 -1.98
C GLN A 84 17.18 0.08 -1.01
N GLN A 85 17.79 1.26 -0.92
CA GLN A 85 18.91 1.52 -0.01
C GLN A 85 18.52 1.26 1.46
N GLY A 86 17.28 1.58 1.84
CA GLY A 86 16.74 1.26 3.18
C GLY A 86 16.64 -0.23 3.49
N LEU A 87 16.72 -1.11 2.49
CA LEU A 87 16.72 -2.57 2.65
C LEU A 87 18.12 -3.19 2.51
N GLY A 88 19.17 -2.36 2.47
CA GLY A 88 20.54 -2.80 2.21
C GLY A 88 20.77 -3.14 0.74
N ASP A 89 20.23 -2.31 -0.15
CA ASP A 89 20.30 -2.48 -1.61
C ASP A 89 19.71 -3.81 -2.11
N ARG A 90 18.64 -4.25 -1.44
CA ARG A 90 17.85 -5.43 -1.83
C ARG A 90 16.45 -5.01 -2.24
N THR A 91 15.77 -5.89 -2.94
CA THR A 91 14.36 -5.76 -3.27
C THR A 91 13.48 -6.11 -2.05
N PRO A 92 12.23 -5.61 -2.00
CA PRO A 92 11.27 -6.04 -0.98
C PRO A 92 11.05 -7.57 -0.97
N ALA A 93 10.99 -8.20 -2.15
CA ALA A 93 10.81 -9.65 -2.26
C ALA A 93 11.99 -10.44 -1.68
N GLU A 94 13.24 -10.02 -1.94
CA GLU A 94 14.42 -10.65 -1.35
C GLU A 94 14.45 -10.50 0.18
N THR A 95 14.10 -9.31 0.67
CA THR A 95 14.06 -9.04 2.11
C THR A 95 12.99 -9.87 2.80
N TYR A 96 11.80 -9.99 2.20
CA TYR A 96 10.72 -10.83 2.70
C TYR A 96 11.07 -12.32 2.66
N ALA A 97 11.69 -12.80 1.58
CA ALA A 97 12.14 -14.19 1.49
C ALA A 97 13.17 -14.51 2.59
N ALA A 98 14.11 -13.60 2.85
CA ALA A 98 15.11 -13.77 3.90
C ALA A 98 14.48 -13.80 5.31
N SER A 99 13.46 -12.98 5.59
CA SER A 99 12.79 -12.97 6.90
C SER A 99 11.96 -14.21 7.18
N ARG A 100 11.53 -14.94 6.13
CA ARG A 100 10.81 -16.21 6.24
C ARG A 100 11.71 -17.42 6.47
N ALA A 101 13.01 -17.28 6.20
CA ALA A 101 14.00 -18.34 6.35
C ALA A 101 14.74 -18.30 7.70
N ALA A 102 14.54 -17.24 8.49
CA ALA A 102 15.06 -17.06 9.85
C ALA A 102 14.04 -17.54 10.89
#